data_AF-A4RQS0-F1
#
_entry.id   AF-A4RQS0-F1
#
_cell.length_a   1.000
_cell.length_b   1.000
_cell.length_c   1.000
_cell.angle_alpha   90.00
_cell.angle_beta   90.00
_cell.angle_gamma   90.00
#
_symmetry.space_group_name_H-M   'P 1'
#
loop_
_entity.id
_entity.type
_entity.pdbx_description
1 polymer ?
#
loop_
_entity_poly.entity_id
_entity_poly.type
_entity_poly.pdbx_seq_one_letter_code
_entity_poly.pdbx_strand_id
1 'polypeptide(L)'
;MSGSLEESAPLVDAPASLTATDRAQHQSRRSSLSLKTTLAVGSACALLVGAAIVSSVNSARDASVQPLGARARSAKADAMDLEGDAATLGGDFYDFERVGGNLSCLPAMTSDYPNAMNGDDDRAHETEHKITPRDCSWYKQLHPFAQQRAKTPSSCAPANTLFVSIADSENYDIAKLSTQRVVNQKCFIERYILITLDADATRKCESEKLFHCLQYADGHAFDGLVHSGGHADDLKYKQLTWFKQKVTLGLLAANVDFFIFDTDVLLFKVPDLGLLLRKHPHTNVFYQQGQVGYNALYRGRYPYMQKNEYAKQHHQDAWNFNSGQVFWRASPTTLKIQRLALNYGPHPMEQERVAQAINELSMKGEAHAFALSYDDYGSGCADVNKLPGETWDFGSPEVLRHMRSWTTLHCDCGLGKSPGMIMIEARLECLAKYNSEELCVGIRSAEDWEKMKEERGASLGDQERLKKLTPASITRSKMKTMLARFECVLADDGRDCSDITVLALD
;
A
#
# COMPACT_ATOMS: atom_id res chain seq x y z
N MET A 1 -14.62 50.10 35.20
CA MET A 1 -14.29 51.07 36.27
C MET A 1 -13.51 50.33 37.35
N SER A 2 -12.32 50.85 37.70
CA SER A 2 -11.59 50.76 38.99
C SER A 2 -11.50 49.40 39.72
N GLY A 3 -10.34 48.85 40.09
CA GLY A 3 -8.95 49.30 40.10
C GLY A 3 -8.10 48.43 41.06
N SER A 4 -6.86 48.12 40.64
CA SER A 4 -5.55 47.98 41.35
C SER A 4 -5.50 47.42 42.80
N LEU A 5 -4.53 46.60 43.25
CA LEU A 5 -3.07 46.80 43.26
C LEU A 5 -2.32 45.48 43.62
N GLU A 6 -1.21 45.27 42.93
CA GLU A 6 0.14 44.87 43.41
C GLU A 6 0.36 43.75 44.45
N GLU A 7 1.22 42.78 44.09
CA GLU A 7 2.53 42.63 44.75
C GLU A 7 3.52 41.84 43.86
N SER A 8 4.79 42.21 43.92
CA SER A 8 5.87 41.78 43.02
C SER A 8 6.99 41.07 43.79
N ALA A 9 7.58 40.05 43.15
CA ALA A 9 8.99 39.60 43.23
C ALA A 9 9.46 38.85 44.53
N PRO A 10 10.50 37.97 44.47
CA PRO A 10 11.62 38.05 43.54
C PRO A 10 12.15 36.76 42.86
N LEU A 11 12.86 37.04 41.76
CA LEU A 11 13.91 36.22 41.14
C LEU A 11 15.04 35.91 42.12
N VAL A 12 15.68 34.75 41.94
CA VAL A 12 17.01 34.46 42.46
C VAL A 12 17.93 34.13 41.29
N ASP A 13 18.93 34.99 41.09
CA ASP A 13 20.05 34.81 40.17
C ASP A 13 21.17 33.96 40.81
N ALA A 14 21.64 32.99 40.02
CA ALA A 14 23.03 32.59 39.73
C ALA A 14 24.06 32.29 40.88
N PRO A 15 25.13 31.52 40.59
CA PRO A 15 26.23 32.09 39.81
C PRO A 15 26.86 31.16 38.77
N ALA A 16 27.35 31.80 37.70
CA ALA A 16 28.35 31.28 36.78
C ALA A 16 29.75 31.77 37.20
N SER A 17 30.78 30.92 37.01
CA SER A 17 32.23 31.23 37.00
C SER A 17 32.98 29.87 37.05
N LEU A 18 34.05 29.53 36.33
CA LEU A 18 35.06 30.24 35.52
C LEU A 18 35.89 29.17 34.74
N THR A 19 36.30 29.51 33.52
CA THR A 19 37.55 29.22 32.76
C THR A 19 38.34 27.89 32.83
N ALA A 20 38.74 27.48 31.62
CA ALA A 20 39.73 26.49 31.15
C ALA A 20 41.06 26.30 31.94
N THR A 21 41.55 25.06 32.04
CA THR A 21 42.78 24.53 31.34
C THR A 21 43.16 23.10 31.78
N ASP A 22 43.67 22.34 30.79
CA ASP A 22 44.71 21.30 30.84
C ASP A 22 44.48 19.81 31.23
N ARG A 23 44.89 18.96 30.26
CA ARG A 23 45.61 17.66 30.32
C ARG A 23 45.05 16.46 31.11
N ALA A 24 44.72 15.39 30.35
CA ALA A 24 45.49 14.12 30.27
C ALA A 24 44.80 13.18 29.26
N GLN A 25 45.38 12.93 28.08
CA GLN A 25 46.23 11.76 27.79
C GLN A 25 45.68 10.41 28.32
N HIS A 26 45.09 9.62 27.42
CA HIS A 26 45.60 8.26 27.23
C HIS A 26 45.51 7.82 25.76
N GLN A 27 46.70 7.55 25.22
CA GLN A 27 46.97 6.86 23.96
C GLN A 27 46.63 5.37 24.08
N SER A 28 46.17 4.77 22.98
CA SER A 28 46.75 3.54 22.40
C SER A 28 46.15 3.34 21.01
N ARG A 29 46.87 3.79 19.97
CA ARG A 29 47.63 2.98 19.00
C ARG A 29 46.75 2.25 17.98
N ARG A 30 46.80 2.72 16.72
CA ARG A 30 47.49 2.11 15.56
C ARG A 30 46.64 0.98 14.94
N SER A 31 46.45 0.85 13.63
CA SER A 31 47.20 1.38 12.49
C SER A 31 46.41 1.12 11.21
N SER A 32 46.51 2.08 10.30
CA SER A 32 46.54 1.96 8.83
C SER A 32 46.49 0.56 8.21
N LEU A 33 45.69 0.40 7.15
CA LEU A 33 46.24 0.11 5.81
C LEU A 33 45.18 0.32 4.72
N SER A 34 45.41 1.38 3.95
CA SER A 34 44.97 1.53 2.56
C SER A 34 45.63 0.44 1.71
N LEU A 35 44.90 -0.18 0.80
CA LEU A 35 45.48 -0.57 -0.49
C LEU A 35 44.39 -0.66 -1.58
N LYS A 36 44.51 0.24 -2.56
CA LYS A 36 43.96 0.09 -3.91
C LYS A 36 44.61 -1.14 -4.55
N THR A 37 43.83 -1.98 -5.23
CA THR A 37 44.36 -2.78 -6.35
C THR A 37 43.30 -2.93 -7.44
N THR A 38 43.62 -2.35 -8.60
CA THR A 38 43.01 -2.60 -9.89
C THR A 38 43.59 -3.90 -10.46
N LEU A 39 42.77 -4.76 -11.05
CA LEU A 39 43.24 -5.75 -12.03
C LEU A 39 42.12 -6.05 -13.03
N ALA A 40 42.32 -5.54 -14.24
CA ALA A 40 41.65 -6.00 -15.45
C ALA A 40 42.51 -7.11 -16.07
N VAL A 41 41.90 -8.24 -16.44
CA VAL A 41 42.39 -9.14 -17.49
C VAL A 41 41.16 -9.72 -18.19
N GLY A 42 41.08 -9.51 -19.51
CA GLY A 42 40.10 -10.14 -20.39
C GLY A 42 40.68 -11.31 -21.17
N SER A 43 39.79 -12.16 -21.69
CA SER A 43 39.85 -12.97 -22.93
C SER A 43 38.75 -14.03 -22.83
N ALA A 44 37.69 -14.02 -23.64
CA ALA A 44 37.60 -14.29 -25.08
C ALA A 44 37.48 -15.80 -25.43
N CYS A 45 36.41 -16.07 -26.20
CA CYS A 45 36.21 -17.14 -27.21
C CYS A 45 35.88 -18.59 -26.81
N ALA A 46 34.65 -19.02 -27.17
CA ALA A 46 34.31 -20.02 -28.22
C ALA A 46 32.87 -20.55 -27.95
N LEU A 47 31.82 -20.25 -28.73
CA LEU A 47 31.38 -20.80 -30.03
C LEU A 47 31.28 -22.33 -30.13
N LEU A 48 30.05 -22.84 -30.31
CA LEU A 48 29.54 -23.94 -31.19
C LEU A 48 28.10 -24.32 -30.71
N VAL A 49 27.01 -23.95 -31.39
CA VAL A 49 26.36 -24.49 -32.62
C VAL A 49 25.76 -25.90 -32.47
N GLY A 50 24.45 -26.01 -32.77
CA GLY A 50 23.69 -27.25 -33.03
C GLY A 50 22.25 -27.16 -32.50
N ALA A 51 21.29 -26.51 -33.18
CA ALA A 51 20.46 -27.01 -34.29
C ALA A 51 19.48 -28.15 -33.90
N ALA A 52 18.20 -27.75 -33.78
CA ALA A 52 16.92 -28.38 -34.15
C ALA A 52 16.70 -29.91 -34.04
N ILE A 53 15.50 -30.30 -33.58
CA ILE A 53 14.56 -31.17 -34.32
C ILE A 53 13.13 -30.97 -33.77
N VAL A 54 12.22 -30.76 -34.71
CA VAL A 54 10.75 -30.77 -34.61
C VAL A 54 10.24 -32.17 -35.00
N SER A 55 9.13 -32.63 -34.40
CA SER A 55 8.05 -33.48 -34.97
C SER A 55 7.47 -34.36 -33.85
N SER A 56 6.25 -34.16 -33.34
CA SER A 56 4.93 -34.49 -33.90
C SER A 56 4.64 -36.00 -34.03
N VAL A 57 3.46 -36.41 -33.53
CA VAL A 57 2.45 -37.30 -34.15
C VAL A 57 1.79 -38.29 -33.16
N ASN A 58 0.47 -38.12 -33.03
CA ASN A 58 -0.64 -39.09 -32.86
C ASN A 58 -0.37 -40.52 -32.36
N SER A 59 -1.24 -41.00 -31.46
CA SER A 59 -2.42 -41.81 -31.88
C SER A 59 -3.27 -42.27 -30.69
N ALA A 60 -4.57 -42.36 -30.99
CA ALA A 60 -5.68 -42.87 -30.20
C ALA A 60 -5.70 -44.41 -30.08
N ARG A 61 -6.75 -44.89 -29.37
CA ARG A 61 -7.28 -46.26 -29.19
C ARG A 61 -6.85 -46.95 -27.91
N ASP A 62 -7.66 -47.75 -27.23
CA ASP A 62 -9.09 -48.07 -27.26
C ASP A 62 -9.35 -48.94 -26.00
N ALA A 63 -10.60 -48.95 -25.55
CA ALA A 63 -11.34 -50.08 -24.98
C ALA A 63 -10.77 -50.94 -23.82
N SER A 64 -11.51 -50.85 -22.71
CA SER A 64 -12.14 -51.93 -21.92
C SER A 64 -11.30 -53.10 -21.37
N VAL A 65 -11.55 -53.42 -20.10
CA VAL A 65 -12.04 -54.73 -19.60
C VAL A 65 -12.03 -54.70 -18.06
N GLN A 66 -13.21 -54.80 -17.45
CA GLN A 66 -13.38 -55.32 -16.07
C GLN A 66 -13.43 -56.85 -16.14
N PRO A 67 -13.07 -57.55 -15.04
CA PRO A 67 -14.13 -58.31 -14.38
C PRO A 67 -14.06 -58.33 -12.83
N LEU A 68 -15.24 -58.16 -12.23
CA LEU A 68 -15.85 -58.96 -11.14
C LEU A 68 -14.96 -59.60 -10.04
N GLY A 69 -15.12 -59.08 -8.83
CA GLY A 69 -15.75 -59.83 -7.72
C GLY A 69 -14.85 -60.50 -6.67
N ALA A 70 -14.92 -60.01 -5.42
CA ALA A 70 -15.12 -60.83 -4.22
C ALA A 70 -15.29 -59.96 -2.96
N ARG A 71 -16.40 -60.16 -2.25
CA ARG A 71 -16.65 -59.66 -0.89
C ARG A 71 -15.80 -60.45 0.12
N ALA A 72 -15.18 -59.74 1.07
CA ALA A 72 -14.95 -60.27 2.41
C ALA A 72 -15.13 -59.14 3.43
N ARG A 73 -16.07 -59.34 4.37
CA ARG A 73 -16.22 -58.53 5.58
C ARG A 73 -15.27 -59.07 6.65
N SER A 74 -14.53 -58.21 7.33
CA SER A 74 -14.29 -58.32 8.78
C SER A 74 -13.79 -56.98 9.32
N ALA A 75 -14.07 -56.73 10.60
CA ALA A 75 -14.12 -55.44 11.25
C ALA A 75 -12.91 -55.16 12.15
N LYS A 76 -12.67 -53.85 12.37
CA LYS A 76 -12.03 -53.17 13.53
C LYS A 76 -10.57 -53.52 13.88
N ALA A 77 -9.68 -52.52 13.79
CA ALA A 77 -9.31 -51.67 14.95
C ALA A 77 -8.22 -50.66 14.57
N ASP A 78 -8.52 -49.38 14.83
CA ASP A 78 -7.68 -48.27 15.28
C ASP A 78 -6.16 -48.30 15.02
N ALA A 79 -5.73 -47.48 14.06
CA ALA A 79 -4.48 -46.72 14.13
C ALA A 79 -4.70 -45.40 13.39
N MET A 80 -4.87 -44.31 14.15
CA MET A 80 -4.79 -42.94 13.62
C MET A 80 -3.33 -42.64 13.28
N ASP A 81 -2.95 -42.83 12.01
CA ASP A 81 -1.75 -42.22 11.47
C ASP A 81 -2.08 -40.83 10.95
N LEU A 82 -1.47 -39.84 11.61
CA LEU A 82 -1.38 -38.44 11.26
C LEU A 82 -0.40 -38.28 10.09
N GLU A 83 -0.85 -38.55 8.87
CA GLU A 83 -0.23 -37.98 7.67
C GLU A 83 -1.26 -37.05 7.03
N GLY A 84 -0.98 -35.75 7.12
CA GLY A 84 -1.80 -34.71 6.51
C GLY A 84 -1.69 -34.79 5.00
N ASP A 85 -2.58 -35.59 4.41
CA ASP A 85 -2.82 -35.62 2.98
C ASP A 85 -3.10 -34.20 2.47
N ALA A 86 -2.19 -33.72 1.62
CA ALA A 86 -2.48 -32.68 0.66
C ALA A 86 -3.61 -33.19 -0.25
N ALA A 87 -4.84 -33.01 0.19
CA ALA A 87 -6.02 -33.34 -0.60
C ALA A 87 -6.01 -32.49 -1.87
N THR A 88 -5.55 -33.10 -2.96
CA THR A 88 -5.83 -32.68 -4.33
C THR A 88 -7.35 -32.69 -4.53
N LEU A 89 -7.97 -31.53 -4.29
CA LEU A 89 -9.37 -31.27 -4.60
C LEU A 89 -9.52 -31.15 -6.13
N GLY A 90 -9.94 -32.24 -6.76
CA GLY A 90 -10.18 -32.35 -8.21
C GLY A 90 -11.57 -31.87 -8.64
N GLY A 91 -11.89 -30.60 -8.37
CA GLY A 91 -12.98 -29.85 -9.03
C GLY A 91 -12.39 -28.65 -9.78
N ASP A 92 -13.12 -28.06 -10.73
CA ASP A 92 -12.70 -26.80 -11.34
C ASP A 92 -12.65 -25.74 -10.22
N PHE A 93 -11.45 -25.32 -9.81
CA PHE A 93 -11.26 -24.33 -8.75
C PHE A 93 -12.08 -23.06 -9.08
N TYR A 94 -12.74 -22.47 -8.08
CA TYR A 94 -13.55 -21.26 -8.16
C TYR A 94 -14.86 -21.37 -8.96
N ASP A 95 -15.59 -22.47 -8.76
CA ASP A 95 -16.98 -22.56 -9.19
C ASP A 95 -17.91 -21.83 -8.22
N PHE A 96 -18.84 -21.05 -8.78
CA PHE A 96 -19.89 -20.38 -8.02
C PHE A 96 -21.09 -21.31 -7.90
N GLU A 97 -21.27 -21.92 -6.73
CA GLU A 97 -22.21 -23.03 -6.55
C GLU A 97 -23.00 -22.94 -5.25
N ARG A 98 -24.13 -23.64 -5.19
CA ARG A 98 -24.93 -23.81 -3.97
C ARG A 98 -24.49 -25.06 -3.22
N VAL A 99 -23.86 -24.88 -2.06
CA VAL A 99 -23.51 -25.96 -1.12
C VAL A 99 -24.47 -25.89 0.07
N GLY A 100 -25.26 -26.94 0.27
CA GLY A 100 -26.25 -26.98 1.37
C GLY A 100 -27.31 -25.88 1.29
N GLY A 101 -27.61 -25.35 0.10
CA GLY A 101 -28.55 -24.25 -0.12
C GLY A 101 -27.92 -22.85 -0.11
N ASN A 102 -26.71 -22.71 0.42
CA ASN A 102 -25.95 -21.45 0.49
C ASN A 102 -24.95 -21.32 -0.66
N LEU A 103 -24.69 -20.09 -1.10
CA LEU A 103 -23.72 -19.81 -2.17
C LEU A 103 -22.29 -19.97 -1.66
N SER A 104 -21.40 -20.46 -2.51
CA SER A 104 -19.96 -20.56 -2.24
C SER A 104 -19.13 -20.25 -3.49
N CYS A 105 -17.84 -19.96 -3.28
CA CYS A 105 -16.84 -19.77 -4.32
C CYS A 105 -15.52 -20.39 -3.83
N LEU A 106 -15.42 -21.73 -3.85
CA LEU A 106 -14.27 -22.41 -3.26
C LEU A 106 -13.03 -22.34 -4.18
N PRO A 107 -11.81 -22.17 -3.64
CA PRO A 107 -11.46 -22.08 -2.23
C PRO A 107 -11.50 -20.65 -1.66
N ALA A 108 -11.94 -19.63 -2.40
CA ALA A 108 -11.95 -18.25 -1.90
C ALA A 108 -12.93 -18.05 -0.72
N MET A 109 -14.19 -18.43 -0.89
CA MET A 109 -15.27 -18.20 0.07
C MET A 109 -16.09 -19.48 0.27
N THR A 110 -16.23 -19.93 1.53
CA THR A 110 -17.09 -21.08 1.86
C THR A 110 -18.53 -20.61 2.08
N SER A 111 -19.46 -21.55 2.10
CA SER A 111 -20.88 -21.31 2.40
C SER A 111 -21.16 -20.83 3.84
N ASP A 112 -20.15 -20.80 4.72
CA ASP A 112 -20.28 -20.38 6.12
C ASP A 112 -20.33 -18.85 6.29
N TYR A 113 -20.10 -18.11 5.20
CA TYR A 113 -20.07 -16.65 5.17
C TYR A 113 -21.17 -16.09 4.24
N PRO A 114 -22.45 -16.34 4.55
CA PRO A 114 -23.55 -16.05 3.63
C PRO A 114 -23.73 -14.56 3.35
N ASN A 115 -23.32 -13.66 4.27
CA ASN A 115 -23.41 -12.22 4.03
C ASN A 115 -22.38 -11.73 3.00
N ALA A 116 -21.27 -12.44 2.86
CA ALA A 116 -20.22 -12.13 1.90
C ALA A 116 -20.52 -12.62 0.47
N MET A 117 -21.70 -13.17 0.18
CA MET A 117 -22.04 -13.76 -1.12
C MET A 117 -23.27 -13.08 -1.75
N ASN A 118 -23.26 -12.88 -3.08
CA ASN A 118 -24.43 -12.43 -3.84
C ASN A 118 -24.63 -13.29 -5.10
N GLY A 119 -25.85 -13.80 -5.30
CA GLY A 119 -26.19 -14.73 -6.39
C GLY A 119 -26.96 -14.10 -7.54
N ASP A 120 -26.67 -12.85 -7.91
CA ASP A 120 -27.31 -12.03 -8.96
C ASP A 120 -28.56 -11.22 -8.56
N ASP A 121 -28.55 -10.55 -7.39
CA ASP A 121 -29.44 -9.40 -7.18
C ASP A 121 -28.73 -8.11 -7.61
N ASP A 122 -28.94 -7.71 -8.88
CA ASP A 122 -28.46 -6.48 -9.53
C ASP A 122 -29.07 -5.19 -8.95
N ARG A 123 -29.75 -5.27 -7.81
CA ARG A 123 -30.45 -4.14 -7.19
C ARG A 123 -30.19 -4.07 -5.70
N ALA A 124 -29.03 -3.56 -5.30
CA ALA A 124 -28.88 -2.88 -4.02
C ALA A 124 -27.55 -2.13 -3.95
N HIS A 125 -27.59 -0.85 -3.61
CA HIS A 125 -26.53 -0.19 -2.86
C HIS A 125 -26.16 -1.10 -1.65
N GLU A 126 -24.89 -1.12 -1.20
CA GLU A 126 -24.41 -2.00 -0.10
C GLU A 126 -23.97 -3.43 -0.48
N THR A 127 -23.79 -3.73 -1.77
CA THR A 127 -23.30 -5.03 -2.23
C THR A 127 -21.78 -5.07 -2.48
N GLU A 128 -21.05 -3.99 -2.18
CA GLU A 128 -19.65 -3.80 -2.61
C GLU A 128 -18.70 -4.86 -2.02
N HIS A 129 -19.01 -5.33 -0.81
CA HIS A 129 -18.27 -6.36 -0.07
C HIS A 129 -18.58 -7.79 -0.53
N LYS A 130 -19.62 -8.01 -1.34
CA LYS A 130 -20.11 -9.35 -1.68
C LYS A 130 -19.35 -9.95 -2.85
N ILE A 131 -18.98 -11.22 -2.73
CA ILE A 131 -18.42 -12.04 -3.81
C ILE A 131 -19.54 -12.44 -4.77
N THR A 132 -19.31 -12.13 -6.04
CA THR A 132 -20.23 -12.39 -7.16
C THR A 132 -19.73 -13.57 -8.01
N PRO A 133 -20.57 -14.12 -8.91
CA PRO A 133 -20.11 -15.10 -9.91
C PRO A 133 -18.96 -14.56 -10.76
N ARG A 134 -18.97 -13.26 -11.05
CA ARG A 134 -17.92 -12.55 -11.81
C ARG A 134 -16.59 -12.55 -11.06
N ASP A 135 -16.60 -12.22 -9.76
CA ASP A 135 -15.40 -12.29 -8.90
C ASP A 135 -14.84 -13.72 -8.88
N CYS A 136 -15.72 -14.70 -8.72
CA CYS A 136 -15.35 -16.11 -8.64
C CYS A 136 -14.71 -16.62 -9.94
N SER A 137 -15.33 -16.32 -11.08
CA SER A 137 -14.79 -16.64 -12.40
C SER A 137 -13.42 -15.98 -12.62
N TRP A 138 -13.26 -14.72 -12.20
CA TRP A 138 -11.99 -14.01 -12.33
C TRP A 138 -10.87 -14.63 -11.48
N TYR A 139 -11.17 -15.21 -10.32
CA TYR A 139 -10.18 -15.92 -9.52
C TYR A 139 -9.52 -17.10 -10.26
N LYS A 140 -10.21 -17.72 -11.24
CA LYS A 140 -9.62 -18.74 -12.12
C LYS A 140 -8.44 -18.19 -12.95
N GLN A 141 -8.43 -16.89 -13.21
CA GLN A 141 -7.33 -16.20 -13.91
C GLN A 141 -6.29 -15.67 -12.92
N LEU A 142 -6.73 -15.05 -11.83
CA LEU A 142 -5.84 -14.51 -10.79
C LEU A 142 -4.94 -15.59 -10.18
N HIS A 143 -5.50 -16.75 -9.85
CA HIS A 143 -4.76 -17.81 -9.16
C HIS A 143 -3.50 -18.25 -9.92
N PRO A 144 -3.58 -18.76 -11.16
CA PRO A 144 -2.39 -19.19 -11.89
C PRO A 144 -1.46 -18.02 -12.19
N PHE A 145 -1.99 -16.82 -12.49
CA PHE A 145 -1.19 -15.63 -12.75
C PHE A 145 -0.35 -15.24 -11.53
N ALA A 146 -0.98 -15.13 -10.36
CA ALA A 146 -0.32 -14.79 -9.11
C ALA A 146 0.73 -15.84 -8.74
N GLN A 147 0.39 -17.13 -8.80
CA GLN A 147 1.36 -18.19 -8.48
C GLN A 147 2.56 -18.21 -9.43
N GLN A 148 2.33 -18.00 -10.73
CA GLN A 148 3.43 -17.93 -11.70
C GLN A 148 4.39 -16.79 -11.33
N ARG A 149 3.85 -15.59 -11.08
CA ARG A 149 4.64 -14.42 -10.69
C ARG A 149 5.32 -14.60 -9.34
N ALA A 150 4.64 -15.25 -8.39
CA ALA A 150 5.14 -15.56 -7.04
C ALA A 150 6.18 -16.70 -7.02
N LYS A 151 6.41 -17.39 -8.15
CA LYS A 151 7.52 -18.35 -8.32
C LYS A 151 8.76 -17.79 -9.05
N THR A 152 8.64 -16.70 -9.82
CA THR A 152 9.76 -16.05 -10.51
C THR A 152 10.93 -15.66 -9.58
N PRO A 153 12.17 -16.16 -9.74
CA PRO A 153 13.27 -15.82 -8.83
C PRO A 153 13.47 -14.30 -8.63
N SER A 154 13.64 -13.88 -7.38
CA SER A 154 13.81 -12.46 -7.02
C SER A 154 14.70 -12.31 -5.78
N SER A 155 15.59 -11.32 -5.80
CA SER A 155 16.35 -10.87 -4.63
C SER A 155 15.65 -9.75 -3.84
N CYS A 156 14.53 -9.22 -4.35
CA CYS A 156 13.77 -8.13 -3.75
C CYS A 156 12.65 -8.63 -2.83
N ALA A 157 12.14 -9.84 -3.06
CA ALA A 157 11.05 -10.43 -2.29
C ALA A 157 11.36 -11.87 -1.92
N PRO A 158 10.86 -12.36 -0.76
CA PRO A 158 10.91 -13.78 -0.43
C PRO A 158 10.27 -14.67 -1.51
N ALA A 159 10.54 -15.98 -1.41
CA ALA A 159 9.85 -16.95 -2.25
C ALA A 159 8.34 -16.88 -1.99
N ASN A 160 7.53 -17.07 -3.04
CA ASN A 160 6.07 -17.04 -2.96
C ASN A 160 5.48 -15.68 -2.52
N THR A 161 6.20 -14.57 -2.76
CA THR A 161 5.75 -13.22 -2.37
C THR A 161 5.60 -12.28 -3.58
N LEU A 162 4.54 -11.49 -3.60
CA LEU A 162 4.24 -10.46 -4.61
C LEU A 162 4.20 -9.04 -4.02
N PHE A 163 4.37 -8.07 -4.92
CA PHE A 163 3.96 -6.68 -4.72
C PHE A 163 2.71 -6.44 -5.57
N VAL A 164 1.69 -5.79 -5.01
CA VAL A 164 0.38 -5.67 -5.67
C VAL A 164 -0.15 -4.24 -5.55
N SER A 165 -0.63 -3.69 -6.66
CA SER A 165 -1.49 -2.50 -6.66
C SER A 165 -2.68 -2.71 -7.57
N ILE A 166 -3.65 -1.81 -7.46
CA ILE A 166 -4.89 -1.86 -8.23
C ILE A 166 -5.09 -0.47 -8.86
N ALA A 167 -5.32 -0.40 -10.17
CA ALA A 167 -5.51 0.87 -10.86
C ALA A 167 -6.65 0.81 -11.88
N ASP A 168 -7.44 1.88 -11.90
CA ASP A 168 -8.27 2.24 -13.04
C ASP A 168 -7.49 3.21 -13.96
N SER A 169 -8.15 3.68 -15.02
CA SER A 169 -7.55 4.55 -16.04
C SER A 169 -7.14 5.92 -15.51
N GLU A 170 -7.84 6.43 -14.49
CA GLU A 170 -7.52 7.66 -13.77
C GLU A 170 -6.28 7.50 -12.90
N ASN A 171 -6.10 6.33 -12.28
CA ASN A 171 -5.01 6.04 -11.35
C ASN A 171 -3.80 5.33 -11.98
N TYR A 172 -3.85 4.97 -13.27
CA TYR A 172 -2.74 4.28 -13.94
C TYR A 172 -1.43 5.11 -13.94
N ASP A 173 -1.52 6.41 -14.25
CA ASP A 173 -0.34 7.29 -14.23
C ASP A 173 0.14 7.58 -12.80
N ILE A 174 -0.75 7.48 -11.81
CA ILE A 174 -0.39 7.52 -10.39
C ILE A 174 0.40 6.27 -10.02
N ALA A 175 0.02 5.07 -10.48
CA ALA A 175 0.78 3.83 -10.25
C ALA A 175 2.20 3.87 -10.88
N LYS A 176 2.35 4.55 -12.02
CA LYS A 176 3.66 4.80 -12.64
C LYS A 176 4.52 5.71 -11.76
N LEU A 177 3.93 6.79 -11.28
CA LEU A 177 4.61 7.72 -10.38
C LEU A 177 4.98 7.06 -9.04
N SER A 178 4.09 6.21 -8.52
CA SER A 178 4.27 5.50 -7.25
C SER A 178 5.49 4.59 -7.22
N THR A 179 5.78 3.97 -8.36
CA THR A 179 6.88 3.02 -8.51
C THR A 179 8.12 3.59 -9.19
N GLN A 180 8.15 4.87 -9.56
CA GLN A 180 9.16 5.44 -10.47
C GLN A 180 10.62 5.22 -10.01
N ARG A 181 10.89 5.19 -8.70
CA ARG A 181 12.25 4.99 -8.15
C ARG A 181 12.69 3.52 -8.13
N VAL A 182 11.73 2.60 -8.18
CA VAL A 182 11.97 1.16 -8.04
C VAL A 182 11.65 0.38 -9.31
N VAL A 183 11.00 1.00 -10.30
CA VAL A 183 10.54 0.34 -11.54
C VAL A 183 11.68 -0.29 -12.35
N ASN A 184 12.88 0.29 -12.30
CA ASN A 184 14.06 -0.23 -12.98
C ASN A 184 14.72 -1.40 -12.23
N GLN A 185 14.27 -1.75 -11.02
CA GLN A 185 14.80 -2.87 -10.26
C GLN A 185 14.13 -4.16 -10.74
N LYS A 186 14.83 -4.93 -11.58
CA LYS A 186 14.30 -6.18 -12.15
C LYS A 186 13.74 -7.13 -11.09
N CYS A 187 14.39 -7.25 -9.94
CA CYS A 187 13.89 -8.13 -8.88
C CYS A 187 12.53 -7.70 -8.30
N PHE A 188 12.20 -6.41 -8.35
CA PHE A 188 10.90 -5.88 -7.92
C PHE A 188 9.87 -6.05 -9.03
N ILE A 189 10.16 -5.58 -10.25
CA ILE A 189 9.17 -5.53 -11.32
C ILE A 189 8.68 -6.92 -11.74
N GLU A 190 9.54 -7.94 -11.67
CA GLU A 190 9.18 -9.33 -11.97
C GLU A 190 8.21 -9.95 -10.94
N ARG A 191 8.10 -9.33 -9.76
CA ARG A 191 7.21 -9.70 -8.66
C ARG A 191 6.06 -8.71 -8.47
N TYR A 192 6.02 -7.64 -9.25
CA TYR A 192 4.99 -6.62 -9.16
C TYR A 192 3.87 -6.94 -10.14
N ILE A 193 2.65 -7.01 -9.62
CA ILE A 193 1.43 -7.14 -10.42
C ILE A 193 0.57 -5.89 -10.25
N LEU A 194 0.01 -5.41 -11.36
CA LEU A 194 -0.96 -4.32 -11.38
C LEU A 194 -2.31 -4.87 -11.83
N ILE A 195 -3.28 -4.90 -10.94
CA ILE A 195 -4.64 -5.30 -11.30
C ILE A 195 -5.34 -4.12 -11.93
N THR A 196 -5.74 -4.25 -13.20
CA THR A 196 -6.39 -3.19 -13.96
C THR A 196 -7.90 -3.34 -13.91
N LEU A 197 -8.58 -2.24 -13.61
CA LEU A 197 -10.02 -2.24 -13.31
C LEU A 197 -10.89 -1.90 -14.53
N ASP A 198 -10.31 -1.20 -15.50
CA ASP A 198 -10.98 -0.85 -16.74
C ASP A 198 -10.16 -1.18 -18.01
N ALA A 199 -10.83 -1.17 -19.15
CA ALA A 199 -10.24 -1.48 -20.44
C ALA A 199 -9.15 -0.49 -20.86
N ASP A 200 -9.25 0.78 -20.47
CA ASP A 200 -8.28 1.81 -20.82
C ASP A 200 -6.98 1.66 -20.01
N ALA A 201 -7.06 1.40 -18.71
CA ALA A 201 -5.92 1.05 -17.86
C ALA A 201 -5.21 -0.21 -18.36
N THR A 202 -6.00 -1.23 -18.75
CA THR A 202 -5.48 -2.47 -19.33
C THR A 202 -4.70 -2.19 -20.61
N ARG A 203 -5.30 -1.43 -21.54
CA ARG A 203 -4.66 -1.06 -22.82
C ARG A 203 -3.37 -0.27 -22.60
N LYS A 204 -3.39 0.72 -21.69
CA LYS A 204 -2.18 1.48 -21.32
C LYS A 204 -1.10 0.52 -20.80
N CYS A 205 -1.43 -0.34 -19.85
CA CYS A 205 -0.50 -1.31 -19.28
C CYS A 205 0.13 -2.25 -20.31
N GLU A 206 -0.68 -2.85 -21.18
CA GLU A 206 -0.20 -3.76 -22.21
C GLU A 206 0.67 -3.06 -23.27
N SER A 207 0.33 -1.81 -23.61
CA SER A 207 1.08 -1.02 -24.59
C SER A 207 2.46 -0.59 -24.08
N GLU A 208 2.53 -0.15 -22.82
CA GLU A 208 3.76 0.34 -22.21
C GLU A 208 4.68 -0.80 -21.74
N LYS A 209 4.10 -1.98 -21.43
CA LYS A 209 4.83 -3.17 -20.94
C LYS A 209 5.69 -2.90 -19.72
N LEU A 210 5.30 -1.90 -18.93
CA LEU A 210 6.01 -1.50 -17.73
C LEU A 210 5.74 -2.45 -16.55
N PHE A 211 4.52 -2.99 -16.47
CA PHE A 211 4.05 -3.82 -15.37
C PHE A 211 3.49 -5.16 -15.86
N HIS A 212 3.45 -6.16 -14.98
CA HIS A 212 2.66 -7.36 -15.21
C HIS A 212 1.21 -7.08 -14.83
N CYS A 213 0.37 -6.74 -15.80
CA CYS A 213 -1.04 -6.46 -15.54
C CYS A 213 -1.91 -7.72 -15.55
N LEU A 214 -2.99 -7.66 -14.77
CA LEU A 214 -4.12 -8.57 -14.87
C LEU A 214 -5.42 -7.77 -14.87
N GLN A 215 -6.19 -7.88 -15.94
CA GLN A 215 -7.50 -7.23 -16.07
C GLN A 215 -8.52 -7.93 -15.18
N TYR A 216 -9.36 -7.16 -14.48
CA TYR A 216 -10.51 -7.67 -13.75
C TYR A 216 -11.72 -7.88 -14.67
N ALA A 217 -12.25 -9.11 -14.68
CA ALA A 217 -13.51 -9.61 -15.26
C ALA A 217 -13.80 -9.36 -16.76
N ASP A 218 -13.52 -8.17 -17.27
CA ASP A 218 -13.73 -7.68 -18.64
C ASP A 218 -13.30 -6.21 -18.80
N GLY A 219 -12.81 -5.55 -17.73
CA GLY A 219 -12.43 -4.14 -17.76
C GLY A 219 -13.60 -3.16 -17.73
N HIS A 220 -14.72 -3.56 -17.13
CA HIS A 220 -15.89 -2.69 -16.94
C HIS A 220 -16.31 -2.59 -15.47
N ALA A 221 -15.35 -2.66 -14.54
CA ALA A 221 -15.63 -2.75 -13.11
C ALA A 221 -16.40 -1.53 -12.56
N PHE A 222 -16.10 -0.34 -13.09
CA PHE A 222 -16.57 0.95 -12.56
C PHE A 222 -17.18 1.84 -13.65
N ASP A 223 -17.59 1.25 -14.76
CA ASP A 223 -18.21 1.98 -15.87
C ASP A 223 -19.43 2.78 -15.39
N GLY A 224 -19.47 4.06 -15.74
CA GLY A 224 -20.55 4.98 -15.35
C GLY A 224 -20.50 5.48 -13.90
N LEU A 225 -19.53 5.05 -13.09
CA LEU A 225 -19.31 5.61 -11.76
C LEU A 225 -18.41 6.84 -11.84
N VAL A 226 -18.86 7.93 -11.24
CA VAL A 226 -18.11 9.18 -11.19
C VAL A 226 -17.36 9.26 -9.87
N HIS A 227 -16.06 9.54 -9.93
CA HIS A 227 -15.30 9.92 -8.74
C HIS A 227 -15.67 11.35 -8.35
N SER A 228 -16.36 11.52 -7.23
CA SER A 228 -16.67 12.82 -6.62
C SER A 228 -15.71 13.20 -5.48
N GLY A 229 -14.85 12.26 -5.03
CA GLY A 229 -13.74 12.52 -4.10
C GLY A 229 -13.36 11.30 -3.23
N GLY A 230 -12.34 11.45 -2.39
CA GLY A 230 -11.87 10.39 -1.46
C GLY A 230 -12.74 10.24 -0.19
N HIS A 231 -14.06 10.24 -0.33
CA HIS A 231 -14.99 10.22 0.80
C HIS A 231 -15.89 9.00 0.78
N ALA A 232 -16.38 8.57 1.95
CA ALA A 232 -17.18 7.36 2.08
C ALA A 232 -18.54 7.41 1.33
N ASP A 233 -19.01 8.61 0.99
CA ASP A 233 -20.23 8.84 0.20
C ASP A 233 -19.97 8.75 -1.32
N ASP A 234 -18.70 8.73 -1.75
CA ASP A 234 -18.33 8.45 -3.13
C ASP A 234 -18.46 6.94 -3.39
N LEU A 235 -19.45 6.58 -4.19
CA LEU A 235 -19.73 5.19 -4.54
C LEU A 235 -18.56 4.51 -5.26
N LYS A 236 -17.85 5.22 -6.14
CA LYS A 236 -16.67 4.68 -6.84
C LYS A 236 -15.56 4.40 -5.84
N TYR A 237 -15.28 5.33 -4.92
CA TYR A 237 -14.29 5.15 -3.86
C TYR A 237 -14.65 3.98 -2.93
N LYS A 238 -15.91 3.89 -2.50
CA LYS A 238 -16.41 2.78 -1.67
C LYS A 238 -16.25 1.44 -2.40
N GLN A 239 -16.59 1.37 -3.68
CA GLN A 239 -16.41 0.14 -4.46
C GLN A 239 -14.93 -0.23 -4.65
N LEU A 240 -14.06 0.74 -4.93
CA LEU A 240 -12.61 0.52 -5.06
C LEU A 240 -12.00 -0.06 -3.78
N THR A 241 -12.31 0.54 -2.62
CA THR A 241 -11.80 0.07 -1.34
C THR A 241 -12.27 -1.35 -1.02
N TRP A 242 -13.54 -1.67 -1.25
CA TRP A 242 -14.05 -3.04 -1.08
C TRP A 242 -13.50 -4.01 -2.14
N PHE A 243 -13.27 -3.57 -3.37
CA PHE A 243 -12.65 -4.39 -4.40
C PHE A 243 -11.23 -4.83 -4.02
N LYS A 244 -10.44 -3.97 -3.37
CA LYS A 244 -9.15 -4.34 -2.78
C LYS A 244 -9.28 -5.55 -1.86
N GLN A 245 -10.36 -5.63 -1.09
CA GLN A 245 -10.62 -6.77 -0.20
C GLN A 245 -10.98 -8.06 -0.96
N LYS A 246 -11.62 -7.95 -2.13
CA LYS A 246 -11.83 -9.10 -3.02
C LYS A 246 -10.54 -9.58 -3.67
N VAL A 247 -9.65 -8.67 -4.06
CA VAL A 247 -8.30 -9.02 -4.55
C VAL A 247 -7.51 -9.75 -3.47
N THR A 248 -7.49 -9.21 -2.24
CA THR A 248 -6.84 -9.83 -1.08
C THR A 248 -7.36 -11.26 -0.86
N LEU A 249 -8.68 -11.47 -0.93
CA LEU A 249 -9.27 -12.81 -0.81
C LEU A 249 -8.75 -13.78 -1.88
N GLY A 250 -8.74 -13.35 -3.14
CA GLY A 250 -8.28 -14.18 -4.27
C GLY A 250 -6.81 -14.57 -4.17
N LEU A 251 -5.95 -13.62 -3.77
CA LEU A 251 -4.51 -13.87 -3.57
C LEU A 251 -4.24 -14.81 -2.39
N LEU A 252 -4.96 -14.64 -1.27
CA LEU A 252 -4.87 -15.56 -0.13
C LEU A 252 -5.34 -16.98 -0.52
N ALA A 253 -6.41 -17.08 -1.30
CA ALA A 253 -6.91 -18.36 -1.82
C ALA A 253 -5.96 -19.01 -2.83
N ALA A 254 -5.15 -18.22 -3.54
CA ALA A 254 -4.06 -18.69 -4.38
C ALA A 254 -2.82 -19.14 -3.59
N ASN A 255 -2.86 -19.01 -2.26
CA ASN A 255 -1.78 -19.32 -1.33
C ASN A 255 -0.48 -18.56 -1.63
N VAL A 256 -0.59 -17.25 -1.89
CA VAL A 256 0.53 -16.35 -2.19
C VAL A 256 0.65 -15.28 -1.11
N ASP A 257 1.87 -15.01 -0.62
CA ASP A 257 2.14 -13.86 0.25
C ASP A 257 2.17 -12.58 -0.60
N PHE A 258 1.69 -11.45 -0.09
CA PHE A 258 1.71 -10.23 -0.89
C PHE A 258 1.72 -8.96 -0.05
N PHE A 259 2.51 -7.99 -0.51
CA PHE A 259 2.42 -6.61 -0.06
C PHE A 259 1.53 -5.83 -1.02
N ILE A 260 0.29 -5.58 -0.61
CA ILE A 260 -0.66 -4.77 -1.36
C ILE A 260 -0.59 -3.32 -0.90
N PHE A 261 -0.57 -2.39 -1.84
CA PHE A 261 -0.54 -0.96 -1.56
C PHE A 261 -1.38 -0.17 -2.56
N ASP A 262 -2.02 0.88 -2.07
CA ASP A 262 -2.79 1.82 -2.87
C ASP A 262 -1.86 2.55 -3.85
N THR A 263 -2.39 2.99 -4.98
CA THR A 263 -1.59 3.60 -6.06
C THR A 263 -0.93 4.91 -5.63
N ASP A 264 -1.47 5.59 -4.64
CA ASP A 264 -0.91 6.80 -4.05
C ASP A 264 0.16 6.51 -2.95
N VAL A 265 0.58 5.25 -2.78
CA VAL A 265 1.75 4.89 -1.97
C VAL A 265 3.02 5.00 -2.80
N LEU A 266 3.83 6.03 -2.55
CA LEU A 266 5.16 6.19 -3.13
C LEU A 266 6.14 5.15 -2.59
N LEU A 267 6.86 4.47 -3.48
CA LEU A 267 7.97 3.59 -3.14
C LEU A 267 9.29 4.34 -3.39
N PHE A 268 9.92 4.79 -2.31
CA PHE A 268 11.27 5.37 -2.37
C PHE A 268 12.35 4.30 -2.53
N LYS A 269 12.11 3.13 -1.91
CA LYS A 269 12.93 1.92 -1.92
C LYS A 269 12.02 0.70 -2.06
N VAL A 270 12.58 -0.43 -2.48
CA VAL A 270 11.83 -1.69 -2.47
C VAL A 270 11.67 -2.15 -1.01
N PRO A 271 10.44 -2.45 -0.54
CA PRO A 271 10.24 -2.96 0.81
C PRO A 271 10.96 -4.29 1.07
N ASP A 272 11.74 -4.37 2.15
CA ASP A 272 12.40 -5.61 2.58
C ASP A 272 11.43 -6.49 3.38
N LEU A 273 10.54 -7.17 2.64
CA LEU A 273 9.56 -8.10 3.22
C LEU A 273 10.24 -9.29 3.91
N GLY A 274 11.44 -9.67 3.47
CA GLY A 274 12.23 -10.72 4.12
C GLY A 274 12.69 -10.33 5.53
N LEU A 275 13.07 -9.07 5.73
CA LEU A 275 13.42 -8.54 7.05
C LEU A 275 12.22 -8.51 7.99
N LEU A 276 11.03 -8.11 7.50
CA LEU A 276 9.80 -8.15 8.28
C LEU A 276 9.51 -9.57 8.79
N LEU A 277 9.57 -10.57 7.90
CA LEU A 277 9.34 -11.97 8.26
C LEU A 277 10.38 -12.51 9.25
N ARG A 278 11.65 -12.14 9.10
CA ARG A 278 12.71 -12.56 10.03
C ARG A 278 12.56 -11.94 11.42
N LYS A 279 12.16 -10.67 11.51
CA LYS A 279 11.97 -9.97 12.79
C LYS A 279 10.68 -10.38 13.50
N HIS A 280 9.65 -10.76 12.74
CA HIS A 280 8.33 -11.09 13.26
C HIS A 280 7.79 -12.41 12.65
N PRO A 281 8.39 -13.57 12.97
CA PRO A 281 8.12 -14.85 12.30
C PRO A 281 6.71 -15.41 12.54
N HIS A 282 6.03 -14.97 13.61
CA HIS A 282 4.69 -15.42 13.98
C HIS A 282 3.56 -14.46 13.55
N THR A 283 3.91 -13.33 12.94
CA THR A 283 2.92 -12.35 12.46
C THR A 283 2.26 -12.86 11.18
N ASN A 284 0.94 -12.71 11.08
CA ASN A 284 0.12 -13.04 9.91
C ASN A 284 -0.07 -11.84 8.98
N VAL A 285 -0.25 -10.64 9.56
CA VAL A 285 -0.56 -9.40 8.84
C VAL A 285 0.34 -8.27 9.32
N PHE A 286 0.99 -7.56 8.41
CA PHE A 286 1.69 -6.31 8.73
C PHE A 286 0.95 -5.15 8.10
N TYR A 287 0.67 -4.10 8.87
CA TYR A 287 -0.26 -3.06 8.42
C TYR A 287 0.27 -1.66 8.65
N GLN A 288 -0.07 -0.74 7.76
CA GLN A 288 0.16 0.69 7.99
C GLN A 288 -0.76 1.18 9.10
N GLN A 289 -0.20 2.01 9.97
CA GLN A 289 -1.01 2.71 10.96
C GLN A 289 -1.48 4.09 10.42
N GLY A 290 -2.75 4.44 10.63
CA GLY A 290 -3.38 5.64 10.07
C GLY A 290 -2.99 6.95 10.75
N GLN A 291 -3.31 7.11 12.03
CA GLN A 291 -3.13 8.37 12.78
C GLN A 291 -1.74 8.50 13.39
N VAL A 292 -0.79 9.21 12.77
CA VAL A 292 0.56 9.48 13.35
C VAL A 292 0.70 10.95 13.69
N GLY A 293 1.66 11.30 14.54
CA GLY A 293 2.04 12.68 14.83
C GLY A 293 3.51 12.92 14.52
N TYR A 294 3.92 13.16 13.28
CA TYR A 294 5.35 13.04 12.92
C TYR A 294 6.28 13.96 13.72
N ASN A 295 5.95 15.25 13.86
CA ASN A 295 6.77 16.18 14.66
C ASN A 295 6.85 15.74 16.13
N ALA A 296 5.77 15.21 16.70
CA ALA A 296 5.78 14.68 18.06
C ALA A 296 6.58 13.37 18.17
N LEU A 297 6.42 12.46 17.20
CA LEU A 297 7.11 11.17 17.12
C LEU A 297 8.63 11.39 17.09
N TYR A 298 9.11 12.19 16.14
CA TYR A 298 10.54 12.41 15.92
C TYR A 298 11.25 13.19 17.03
N ARG A 299 10.50 13.98 17.81
CA ARG A 299 11.02 14.69 18.98
C ARG A 299 10.87 13.90 20.28
N GLY A 300 10.48 12.64 20.20
CA GLY A 300 10.29 11.78 21.36
C GLY A 300 9.17 12.26 22.31
N ARG A 301 8.22 13.05 21.81
CA ARG A 301 7.13 13.63 22.62
C ARG A 301 5.92 12.69 22.64
N TYR A 302 5.45 12.49 23.87
CA TYR A 302 4.82 11.29 24.42
C TYR A 302 3.33 10.96 24.13
N PRO A 303 2.46 11.77 23.47
CA PRO A 303 1.03 11.44 23.38
C PRO A 303 0.71 10.15 22.60
N TYR A 304 1.63 9.68 21.76
CA TYR A 304 1.38 8.51 20.90
C TYR A 304 1.63 7.16 21.60
N MET A 305 2.59 7.11 22.53
CA MET A 305 2.81 5.93 23.36
C MET A 305 1.64 5.67 24.33
N GLN A 306 0.95 6.72 24.78
CA GLN A 306 -0.23 6.59 25.65
C GLN A 306 -1.43 5.93 24.94
N LYS A 307 -1.65 6.19 23.64
CA LYS A 307 -2.69 5.47 22.88
C LYS A 307 -2.36 3.99 22.65
N ASN A 308 -1.08 3.64 22.66
CA ASN A 308 -0.64 2.24 22.62
C ASN A 308 -0.93 1.53 23.97
N GLU A 309 -0.91 2.24 25.11
CA GLU A 309 -1.41 1.68 26.37
C GLU A 309 -2.92 1.41 26.33
N TYR A 310 -3.72 2.29 25.72
CA TYR A 310 -5.15 2.02 25.47
C TYR A 310 -5.36 0.78 24.58
N ALA A 311 -4.60 0.67 23.49
CA ALA A 311 -4.64 -0.52 22.63
C ALA A 311 -4.25 -1.81 23.38
N LYS A 312 -3.22 -1.74 24.24
CA LYS A 312 -2.81 -2.85 25.13
C LYS A 312 -3.89 -3.19 26.16
N GLN A 313 -4.57 -2.19 26.71
CA GLN A 313 -5.71 -2.38 27.62
C GLN A 313 -6.91 -3.03 26.93
N HIS A 314 -7.10 -2.79 25.64
CA HIS A 314 -8.18 -3.37 24.84
C HIS A 314 -7.77 -4.59 23.99
N HIS A 315 -6.53 -5.08 24.15
CA HIS A 315 -5.99 -6.23 23.42
C HIS A 315 -6.16 -6.15 21.89
N GLN A 316 -5.93 -4.97 21.31
CA GLN A 316 -6.10 -4.75 19.86
C GLN A 316 -4.78 -4.86 19.10
N ASP A 317 -4.56 -5.98 18.42
CA ASP A 317 -3.40 -6.20 17.54
C ASP A 317 -3.42 -5.31 16.28
N ALA A 318 -4.62 -4.97 15.77
CA ALA A 318 -4.83 -4.09 14.62
C ALA A 318 -5.34 -2.71 15.05
N TRP A 319 -4.78 -2.14 16.12
CA TRP A 319 -5.09 -0.77 16.52
C TRP A 319 -4.60 0.23 15.46
N ASN A 320 -5.41 1.27 15.20
CA ASN A 320 -5.09 2.33 14.25
C ASN A 320 -4.80 1.79 12.83
N PHE A 321 -5.44 0.68 12.45
CA PHE A 321 -5.25 0.04 11.16
C PHE A 321 -5.64 0.94 9.99
N ASN A 322 -4.77 1.03 8.99
CA ASN A 322 -5.02 1.62 7.70
C ASN A 322 -4.64 0.60 6.61
N SER A 323 -5.53 0.39 5.65
CA SER A 323 -5.34 -0.61 4.59
C SER A 323 -4.55 -0.10 3.39
N GLY A 324 -3.99 1.12 3.45
CA GLY A 324 -3.30 1.73 2.32
C GLY A 324 -2.02 1.00 1.91
N GLN A 325 -1.35 0.33 2.86
CA GLN A 325 -0.32 -0.66 2.55
C GLN A 325 -0.32 -1.75 3.62
N VAL A 326 -0.39 -3.00 3.17
CA VAL A 326 -0.54 -4.16 4.04
C VAL A 326 0.25 -5.33 3.45
N PHE A 327 1.06 -5.99 4.28
CA PHE A 327 1.68 -7.26 3.95
C PHE A 327 0.87 -8.40 4.54
N TRP A 328 0.35 -9.27 3.68
CA TRP A 328 -0.39 -10.46 4.05
C TRP A 328 0.47 -11.69 3.84
N ARG A 329 0.52 -12.56 4.85
CA ARG A 329 1.03 -13.93 4.68
C ARG A 329 -0.13 -14.85 4.35
N ALA A 330 -0.03 -15.60 3.26
CA ALA A 330 -1.00 -16.62 2.92
C ALA A 330 -1.00 -17.72 3.99
N SER A 331 -2.17 -17.94 4.58
CA SER A 331 -2.42 -19.00 5.55
C SER A 331 -3.92 -19.23 5.67
N PRO A 332 -4.36 -20.38 6.21
CA PRO A 332 -5.76 -20.58 6.57
C PRO A 332 -6.30 -19.46 7.49
N THR A 333 -5.47 -18.95 8.40
CA THR A 333 -5.82 -17.85 9.31
C THR A 333 -6.12 -16.54 8.56
N THR A 334 -5.23 -16.10 7.67
CA THR A 334 -5.44 -14.85 6.92
C THR A 334 -6.58 -14.97 5.92
N LEU A 335 -6.78 -16.15 5.32
CA LEU A 335 -7.98 -16.42 4.52
C LEU A 335 -9.25 -16.31 5.37
N LYS A 336 -9.25 -16.84 6.61
CA LYS A 336 -10.36 -16.68 7.56
C LYS A 336 -10.59 -15.22 7.96
N ILE A 337 -9.54 -14.45 8.25
CA ILE A 337 -9.62 -12.99 8.50
C ILE A 337 -10.37 -12.31 7.35
N GLN A 338 -9.97 -12.59 6.12
CA GLN A 338 -10.52 -11.91 4.95
C GLN A 338 -11.99 -12.29 4.69
N ARG A 339 -12.35 -13.56 4.88
CA ARG A 339 -13.74 -14.01 4.80
C ARG A 339 -14.62 -13.35 5.86
N LEU A 340 -14.12 -13.24 7.10
CA LEU A 340 -14.82 -12.54 8.17
C LEU A 340 -15.00 -11.05 7.86
N ALA A 341 -13.95 -10.36 7.40
CA ALA A 341 -14.02 -8.94 7.06
C ALA A 341 -15.07 -8.64 5.99
N LEU A 342 -15.11 -9.43 4.92
CA LEU A 342 -16.15 -9.33 3.89
C LEU A 342 -17.54 -9.65 4.47
N ASN A 343 -17.63 -10.67 5.33
CA ASN A 343 -18.90 -11.07 5.95
C ASN A 343 -19.43 -10.06 6.99
N TYR A 344 -18.60 -9.18 7.56
CA TYR A 344 -19.06 -8.06 8.39
C TYR A 344 -19.55 -6.85 7.59
N GLY A 345 -19.26 -6.81 6.28
CA GLY A 345 -19.71 -5.73 5.41
C GLY A 345 -21.25 -5.57 5.39
N PRO A 346 -21.76 -4.43 4.91
CA PRO A 346 -21.03 -3.26 4.44
C PRO A 346 -20.49 -2.39 5.59
N HIS A 347 -19.58 -1.49 5.25
CA HIS A 347 -19.12 -0.39 6.10
C HIS A 347 -18.64 0.76 5.19
N PRO A 348 -18.75 2.04 5.61
CA PRO A 348 -18.18 3.19 4.90
C PRO A 348 -16.71 3.01 4.51
N MET A 349 -15.93 2.40 5.40
CA MET A 349 -14.52 2.10 5.19
C MET A 349 -14.27 0.62 5.48
N GLU A 350 -13.79 -0.12 4.48
CA GLU A 350 -13.45 -1.54 4.60
C GLU A 350 -12.43 -1.82 5.72
N GLN A 351 -11.50 -0.88 5.94
CA GLN A 351 -10.36 -1.06 6.85
C GLN A 351 -10.82 -1.34 8.29
N GLU A 352 -11.98 -0.81 8.68
CA GLU A 352 -12.55 -1.04 10.01
C GLU A 352 -13.07 -2.48 10.16
N ARG A 353 -13.65 -3.06 9.10
CA ARG A 353 -14.07 -4.46 9.10
C ARG A 353 -12.89 -5.42 9.05
N VAL A 354 -11.82 -5.04 8.34
CA VAL A 354 -10.56 -5.80 8.35
C VAL A 354 -9.93 -5.77 9.74
N ALA A 355 -9.81 -4.60 10.36
CA ALA A 355 -9.29 -4.46 11.72
C ALA A 355 -10.14 -5.23 12.73
N GLN A 356 -11.47 -5.18 12.61
CA GLN A 356 -12.39 -5.94 13.44
C GLN A 356 -12.14 -7.46 13.31
N ALA A 357 -11.98 -7.99 12.09
CA ALA A 357 -11.70 -9.40 11.86
C ALA A 357 -10.35 -9.85 12.43
N ILE A 358 -9.31 -9.04 12.24
CA ILE A 358 -7.98 -9.29 12.81
C ILE A 358 -8.06 -9.34 14.34
N ASN A 359 -8.67 -8.33 14.96
CA ASN A 359 -8.77 -8.23 16.41
C ASN A 359 -9.62 -9.37 17.00
N GLU A 360 -10.72 -9.77 16.35
CA GLU A 360 -11.54 -10.89 16.81
C GLU A 360 -10.73 -12.19 16.88
N LEU A 361 -9.92 -12.47 15.86
CA LEU A 361 -9.09 -13.69 15.83
C LEU A 361 -7.85 -13.58 16.71
N SER A 362 -7.29 -12.38 16.86
CA SER A 362 -6.18 -12.15 17.81
C SER A 362 -6.60 -12.35 19.26
N MET A 363 -7.78 -11.88 19.67
CA MET A 363 -8.33 -12.14 21.00
C MET A 363 -8.52 -13.64 21.30
N LYS A 364 -8.66 -14.47 20.26
CA LYS A 364 -8.74 -15.94 20.36
C LYS A 364 -7.38 -16.62 20.29
N GLY A 365 -6.29 -15.88 20.10
CA GLY A 365 -4.94 -16.39 19.88
C GLY A 365 -4.74 -17.06 18.52
N GLU A 366 -5.64 -16.84 17.56
CA GLU A 366 -5.60 -17.47 16.23
C GLU A 366 -4.81 -16.65 15.20
N ALA A 367 -4.66 -15.34 15.43
CA ALA A 367 -4.03 -14.41 14.51
C ALA A 367 -3.14 -13.40 15.24
N HIS A 368 -2.11 -12.93 14.55
CA HIS A 368 -1.22 -11.87 15.00
C HIS A 368 -1.04 -10.82 13.91
N ALA A 369 -1.23 -9.56 14.27
CA ALA A 369 -0.90 -8.44 13.39
C ALA A 369 0.21 -7.57 13.97
N PHE A 370 0.99 -6.96 13.09
CA PHE A 370 2.10 -6.10 13.47
C PHE A 370 2.03 -4.77 12.70
N ALA A 371 2.11 -3.68 13.44
CA ALA A 371 2.15 -2.37 12.85
C ALA A 371 3.50 -2.10 12.17
N LEU A 372 3.48 -1.68 10.90
CA LEU A 372 4.68 -1.24 10.19
C LEU A 372 5.28 0.00 10.86
N SER A 373 6.61 0.07 10.87
CA SER A 373 7.37 1.19 11.45
C SER A 373 7.09 2.48 10.69
N TYR A 374 6.83 3.58 11.40
CA TYR A 374 6.66 4.90 10.80
C TYR A 374 7.93 5.50 10.22
N ASP A 375 9.09 5.00 10.65
CA ASP A 375 10.39 5.45 10.14
C ASP A 375 10.71 4.85 8.78
N ASP A 376 9.98 3.80 8.37
CA ASP A 376 10.16 3.08 7.12
C ASP A 376 8.91 3.15 6.22
N TYR A 377 7.71 3.06 6.80
CA TYR A 377 6.43 2.97 6.08
C TYR A 377 5.54 4.15 6.48
N GLY A 378 5.76 5.29 5.83
CA GLY A 378 5.07 6.54 6.11
C GLY A 378 3.58 6.48 5.76
N SER A 379 2.76 7.09 6.62
CA SER A 379 1.35 7.39 6.42
C SER A 379 1.13 8.89 6.25
N GLY A 380 0.63 9.31 5.08
CA GLY A 380 0.15 10.66 4.82
C GLY A 380 -1.17 10.96 5.53
N CYS A 381 -1.92 9.94 5.96
CA CYS A 381 -3.11 10.07 6.82
C CYS A 381 -2.82 10.71 8.19
N ALA A 382 -1.55 10.78 8.56
CA ALA A 382 -1.08 11.29 9.83
C ALA A 382 -1.32 12.79 9.98
N ASP A 383 -1.47 13.21 11.24
CA ASP A 383 -1.36 14.61 11.61
C ASP A 383 0.13 14.98 11.70
N VAL A 384 0.58 15.97 10.93
CA VAL A 384 1.97 16.43 11.02
C VAL A 384 2.21 17.24 12.30
N ASN A 385 1.17 17.87 12.88
CA ASN A 385 1.25 18.98 13.84
C ASN A 385 0.70 18.69 15.23
N LYS A 386 1.00 17.50 15.78
CA LYS A 386 0.65 17.23 17.18
C LYS A 386 1.30 18.17 18.21
N LEU A 387 2.17 19.10 17.77
CA LEU A 387 2.81 20.11 18.62
C LEU A 387 2.38 21.53 18.18
N PRO A 388 1.98 22.41 19.12
CA PRO A 388 1.65 23.79 18.82
C PRO A 388 2.81 24.57 18.17
N GLY A 389 2.51 25.39 17.17
CA GLY A 389 3.48 26.31 16.53
C GLY A 389 4.39 25.69 15.46
N GLU A 390 4.18 24.41 15.11
CA GLU A 390 4.99 23.72 14.10
C GLU A 390 4.43 23.87 12.68
N THR A 391 5.32 23.73 11.69
CA THR A 391 4.97 23.80 10.27
C THR A 391 4.00 22.69 9.89
N TRP A 392 2.86 23.09 9.36
CA TRP A 392 1.82 22.20 8.90
C TRP A 392 2.06 21.64 7.51
N ASP A 393 3.22 21.02 7.34
CA ASP A 393 3.64 20.49 6.06
C ASP A 393 4.64 19.36 6.23
N PHE A 394 4.60 18.39 5.32
CA PHE A 394 5.61 17.33 5.25
C PHE A 394 7.02 17.85 4.89
N GLY A 395 7.14 19.14 4.55
CA GLY A 395 8.36 19.92 4.46
C GLY A 395 8.86 20.44 5.81
N SER A 396 8.23 20.09 6.94
CA SER A 396 8.81 20.34 8.28
C SER A 396 10.27 19.84 8.33
N PRO A 397 11.23 20.65 8.80
CA PRO A 397 12.64 20.25 8.90
C PRO A 397 12.84 18.97 9.73
N GLU A 398 11.98 18.71 10.71
CA GLU A 398 12.02 17.48 11.51
C GLU A 398 11.64 16.25 10.67
N VAL A 399 10.59 16.37 9.86
CA VAL A 399 10.11 15.28 8.99
C VAL A 399 11.10 15.03 7.87
N LEU A 400 11.60 16.09 7.22
CA LEU A 400 12.59 15.99 6.15
C LEU A 400 13.88 15.29 6.60
N ARG A 401 14.34 15.52 7.84
CA ARG A 401 15.51 14.82 8.40
C ARG A 401 15.32 13.30 8.45
N HIS A 402 14.11 12.83 8.69
CA HIS A 402 13.79 11.40 8.78
C HIS A 402 13.38 10.80 7.44
N MET A 403 13.03 11.62 6.44
CA MET A 403 12.58 11.13 5.14
C MET A 403 13.60 10.21 4.45
N ARG A 404 14.92 10.37 4.72
CA ARG A 404 15.98 9.47 4.22
C ARG A 404 15.79 8.00 4.59
N SER A 405 15.24 7.72 5.76
CA SER A 405 15.01 6.34 6.20
C SER A 405 13.82 5.71 5.49
N TRP A 406 12.86 6.52 5.03
CA TRP A 406 11.61 6.04 4.47
C TRP A 406 11.84 5.09 3.29
N THR A 407 11.04 4.03 3.29
CA THR A 407 10.92 3.02 2.24
C THR A 407 9.70 3.35 1.39
N THR A 408 8.58 3.67 2.04
CA THR A 408 7.32 4.06 1.37
C THR A 408 6.64 5.25 2.05
N LEU A 409 5.73 5.90 1.34
CA LEU A 409 4.81 6.91 1.88
C LEU A 409 3.44 6.83 1.19
N HIS A 410 2.40 6.52 1.94
CA HIS A 410 1.01 6.67 1.49
C HIS A 410 0.65 8.15 1.42
N CYS A 411 0.49 8.72 0.22
CA CYS A 411 0.40 10.16 0.06
C CYS A 411 -1.00 10.74 0.33
N ASP A 412 -2.08 10.21 -0.22
CA ASP A 412 -3.29 11.05 -0.37
C ASP A 412 -4.26 11.00 0.82
N CYS A 413 -4.09 10.06 1.75
CA CYS A 413 -4.99 9.94 2.90
C CYS A 413 -4.89 11.07 3.96
N GLY A 414 -3.95 12.02 3.82
CA GLY A 414 -3.90 13.22 4.69
C GLY A 414 -2.96 14.34 4.27
N LEU A 415 -2.36 14.29 3.06
CA LEU A 415 -1.75 15.47 2.44
C LEU A 415 -2.79 16.58 2.10
N GLY A 416 -4.07 16.41 2.42
CA GLY A 416 -5.12 17.44 2.38
C GLY A 416 -5.52 18.03 3.74
N LYS A 417 -4.81 17.72 4.84
CA LYS A 417 -5.14 18.22 6.21
C LYS A 417 -4.09 19.16 6.80
N SER A 418 -3.06 19.50 6.02
CA SER A 418 -1.90 20.29 6.47
C SER A 418 -1.71 21.49 5.54
N PRO A 419 -1.81 22.76 6.02
CA PRO A 419 -1.70 23.99 5.22
C PRO A 419 -0.76 23.97 4.00
N GLY A 420 0.47 23.47 4.10
CA GLY A 420 1.40 23.51 2.97
C GLY A 420 1.02 22.62 1.78
N MET A 421 0.41 21.44 2.04
CA MET A 421 -0.11 20.55 0.99
C MET A 421 -1.60 20.83 0.69
N ILE A 422 -2.34 21.46 1.61
CA ILE A 422 -3.68 22.03 1.34
C ILE A 422 -3.60 23.05 0.20
N MET A 423 -2.55 23.87 0.16
CA MET A 423 -2.40 24.88 -0.90
C MET A 423 -2.12 24.29 -2.29
N ILE A 424 -1.87 22.98 -2.44
CA ILE A 424 -1.65 22.40 -3.77
C ILE A 424 -2.87 22.64 -4.69
N GLU A 425 -4.08 22.58 -4.15
CA GLU A 425 -5.29 22.87 -4.94
C GLU A 425 -5.31 24.32 -5.43
N ALA A 426 -5.15 25.29 -4.54
CA ALA A 426 -5.07 26.71 -4.90
C ALA A 426 -3.90 27.02 -5.86
N ARG A 427 -2.76 26.35 -5.68
CA ARG A 427 -1.59 26.47 -6.58
C ARG A 427 -1.87 25.89 -7.96
N LEU A 428 -2.60 24.78 -8.04
CA LEU A 428 -3.03 24.19 -9.31
C LEU A 428 -4.14 25.02 -9.98
N GLU A 429 -5.06 25.60 -9.21
CA GLU A 429 -6.05 26.58 -9.72
C GLU A 429 -5.33 27.80 -10.32
N CYS A 430 -4.36 28.34 -9.59
CA CYS A 430 -3.48 29.39 -10.08
C CYS A 430 -2.76 28.96 -11.35
N LEU A 431 -2.19 27.76 -11.39
CA LEU A 431 -1.43 27.29 -12.54
C LEU A 431 -2.34 27.07 -13.75
N ALA A 432 -3.55 26.57 -13.54
CA ALA A 432 -4.56 26.39 -14.59
C ALA A 432 -5.02 27.74 -15.16
N LYS A 433 -5.05 28.78 -14.32
CA LYS A 433 -5.50 30.13 -14.71
C LYS A 433 -4.40 31.01 -15.32
N TYR A 434 -3.18 30.94 -14.80
CA TYR A 434 -2.10 31.88 -15.14
C TYR A 434 -0.89 31.22 -15.81
N ASN A 435 -0.85 29.88 -15.88
CA ASN A 435 0.20 29.09 -16.51
C ASN A 435 1.63 29.53 -16.11
N SER A 436 1.82 29.89 -14.83
CA SER A 436 3.10 30.34 -14.29
C SER A 436 3.38 29.63 -12.97
N GLU A 437 4.26 28.62 -13.01
CA GLU A 437 4.64 27.87 -11.81
C GLU A 437 5.33 28.77 -10.78
N GLU A 438 6.24 29.65 -11.22
CA GLU A 438 6.95 30.61 -10.36
C GLU A 438 5.99 31.52 -9.58
N LEU A 439 4.92 31.99 -10.24
CA LEU A 439 3.87 32.75 -9.58
C LEU A 439 3.12 31.89 -8.55
N CYS A 440 2.71 30.69 -8.96
CA CYS A 440 1.76 29.90 -8.20
C CYS A 440 2.38 29.26 -6.96
N VAL A 441 3.65 28.84 -7.00
CA VAL A 441 4.34 28.33 -5.78
C VAL A 441 4.43 29.38 -4.66
N GLY A 442 4.28 30.67 -4.99
CA GLY A 442 4.23 31.77 -4.03
C GLY A 442 2.97 31.80 -3.15
N ILE A 443 1.93 31.03 -3.47
CA ILE A 443 0.72 30.93 -2.65
C ILE A 443 1.03 30.11 -1.40
N ARG A 444 1.04 30.75 -0.21
CA ARG A 444 1.37 30.12 1.08
C ARG A 444 0.18 30.11 2.06
N SER A 445 -0.85 30.91 1.81
CA SER A 445 -2.10 30.89 2.58
C SER A 445 -3.34 31.16 1.71
N ALA A 446 -4.53 30.94 2.29
CA ALA A 446 -5.79 31.29 1.63
C ALA A 446 -5.86 32.80 1.31
N GLU A 447 -5.33 33.65 2.20
CA GLU A 447 -5.25 35.09 1.98
C GLU A 447 -4.34 35.44 0.80
N ASP A 448 -3.21 34.75 0.61
CA ASP A 448 -2.36 34.93 -0.57
C ASP A 448 -3.13 34.62 -1.86
N TRP A 449 -3.97 33.59 -1.83
CA TRP A 449 -4.79 33.22 -2.98
C TRP A 449 -5.88 34.26 -3.26
N GLU A 450 -6.62 34.70 -2.24
CA GLU A 450 -7.62 35.77 -2.39
C GLU A 450 -7.00 37.07 -2.90
N LYS A 451 -5.89 37.50 -2.30
CA LYS A 451 -5.14 38.69 -2.72
C LYS A 451 -4.68 38.58 -4.18
N MET A 452 -4.17 37.42 -4.60
CA MET A 452 -3.76 37.20 -5.98
C MET A 452 -4.94 37.28 -6.96
N LYS A 453 -6.14 36.83 -6.56
CA LYS A 453 -7.36 36.98 -7.36
C LYS A 453 -7.80 38.45 -7.46
N GLU A 454 -7.68 39.21 -6.38
CA GLU A 454 -8.02 40.65 -6.34
C GLU A 454 -7.04 41.50 -7.16
N GLU A 455 -5.72 41.35 -6.95
CA GLU A 455 -4.68 42.16 -7.58
C GLU A 455 -4.61 41.98 -9.10
N ARG A 456 -4.95 40.78 -9.59
CA ARG A 456 -4.93 40.47 -11.03
C ARG A 456 -6.28 40.68 -11.73
N GLY A 457 -7.34 40.98 -10.96
CA GLY A 457 -8.72 41.12 -11.44
C GLY A 457 -9.35 39.81 -11.93
N ALA A 458 -10.67 39.66 -11.81
CA ALA A 458 -11.44 38.69 -12.59
C ALA A 458 -11.97 39.40 -13.85
N SER A 459 -11.98 38.86 -15.08
CA SER A 459 -11.72 37.54 -15.66
C SER A 459 -10.96 37.72 -16.99
N LEU A 460 -10.08 36.78 -17.37
CA LEU A 460 -9.88 36.51 -18.81
C LEU A 460 -11.09 35.66 -19.19
N GLY A 461 -11.91 36.15 -20.14
CA GLY A 461 -13.31 35.76 -20.30
C GLY A 461 -13.60 34.27 -20.46
N ASP A 462 -14.89 33.93 -20.41
CA ASP A 462 -15.52 32.59 -20.38
C ASP A 462 -15.10 31.58 -21.49
N GLN A 463 -14.10 31.89 -22.32
CA GLN A 463 -13.63 31.05 -23.42
C GLN A 463 -12.30 30.32 -23.20
N GLU A 464 -11.54 30.59 -22.14
CA GLU A 464 -10.38 29.73 -21.84
C GLU A 464 -10.85 28.49 -21.09
N ARG A 465 -10.75 27.33 -21.77
CA ARG A 465 -10.88 26.00 -21.16
C ARG A 465 -9.92 25.93 -19.97
N LEU A 466 -10.40 26.25 -18.76
CA LEU A 466 -9.72 25.89 -17.53
C LEU A 466 -9.41 24.40 -17.64
N LYS A 467 -8.13 24.04 -17.63
CA LYS A 467 -7.73 22.63 -17.51
C LYS A 467 -8.43 22.12 -16.26
N LYS A 468 -9.35 21.15 -16.43
CA LYS A 468 -10.18 20.67 -15.33
C LYS A 468 -9.25 20.10 -14.27
N LEU A 469 -9.25 20.70 -13.08
CA LEU A 469 -8.58 20.13 -11.93
C LEU A 469 -9.26 18.80 -11.61
N THR A 470 -8.50 17.72 -11.63
CA THR A 470 -8.99 16.38 -11.28
C THR A 470 -8.38 15.93 -9.95
N PRO A 471 -9.06 15.08 -9.16
CA PRO A 471 -8.45 14.44 -8.00
C PRO A 471 -7.08 13.84 -8.33
N ALA A 472 -6.97 13.15 -9.48
CA ALA A 472 -5.72 12.57 -9.96
C ALA A 472 -4.59 13.62 -10.16
N SER A 473 -4.90 14.81 -10.67
CA SER A 473 -3.91 15.90 -10.83
C SER A 473 -3.37 16.42 -9.49
N ILE A 474 -4.24 16.48 -8.47
CA ILE A 474 -3.87 16.86 -7.11
C ILE A 474 -2.96 15.78 -6.50
N THR A 475 -3.36 14.50 -6.58
CA THR A 475 -2.58 13.37 -6.08
C THR A 475 -1.19 13.31 -6.73
N ARG A 476 -1.09 13.46 -8.06
CA ARG A 476 0.20 13.47 -8.75
C ARG A 476 1.08 14.64 -8.33
N SER A 477 0.52 15.83 -8.12
CA SER A 477 1.28 16.99 -7.66
C SER A 477 1.83 16.77 -6.24
N LYS A 478 1.00 16.21 -5.35
CA LYS A 478 1.41 15.79 -4.01
C LYS A 478 2.57 14.80 -4.08
N MET A 479 2.43 13.74 -4.85
CA MET A 479 3.44 12.69 -5.00
C MET A 479 4.75 13.20 -5.62
N LYS A 480 4.68 14.00 -6.69
CA LYS A 480 5.87 14.61 -7.31
C LYS A 480 6.60 15.54 -6.34
N THR A 481 5.86 16.32 -5.55
CA THR A 481 6.42 17.16 -4.50
C THR A 481 7.20 16.33 -3.47
N MET A 482 6.60 15.23 -2.98
CA MET A 482 7.26 14.35 -2.01
C MET A 482 8.49 13.65 -2.59
N LEU A 483 8.45 13.24 -3.87
CA LEU A 483 9.61 12.70 -4.57
C LEU A 483 10.74 13.73 -4.70
N ALA A 484 10.42 14.95 -5.14
CA ALA A 484 11.42 16.00 -5.29
C ALA A 484 12.07 16.39 -3.94
N ARG A 485 11.28 16.43 -2.87
CA ARG A 485 11.78 16.63 -1.50
C ARG A 485 12.69 15.50 -1.07
N PHE A 486 12.32 14.25 -1.34
CA PHE A 486 13.15 13.09 -1.05
C PHE A 486 14.49 13.14 -1.80
N GLU A 487 14.49 13.48 -3.10
CA GLU A 487 15.75 13.64 -3.86
C GLU A 487 16.64 14.75 -3.29
N CYS A 488 16.05 15.91 -2.95
CA CYS A 488 16.77 17.00 -2.32
C CYS A 488 17.39 16.56 -0.99
N VAL A 489 16.61 15.88 -0.15
CA VAL A 489 17.06 15.37 1.13
C VAL A 489 18.20 14.36 0.95
N LEU A 490 18.16 13.50 -0.07
CA LEU A 490 19.23 12.52 -0.34
C LEU A 490 20.53 13.15 -0.86
N ALA A 491 20.47 14.31 -1.52
CA ALA A 491 21.65 14.97 -2.07
C ALA A 491 22.63 15.46 -0.99
N ASP A 492 22.15 15.64 0.26
CA ASP A 492 22.95 15.95 1.45
C ASP A 492 23.93 17.14 1.30
N ASP A 493 23.48 18.19 0.63
CA ASP A 493 24.29 19.38 0.34
C ASP A 493 23.92 20.61 1.18
N GLY A 494 23.12 20.41 2.23
CA GLY A 494 22.66 21.48 3.12
C GLY A 494 21.61 22.40 2.51
N ARG A 495 21.05 22.08 1.33
CA ARG A 495 19.90 22.81 0.77
C ARG A 495 18.66 22.63 1.64
N ASP A 496 17.89 23.71 1.75
CA ASP A 496 16.57 23.66 2.34
C ASP A 496 15.60 23.01 1.34
N CYS A 497 15.02 21.87 1.73
CA CYS A 497 14.07 21.12 0.91
C CYS A 497 12.60 21.44 1.27
N SER A 498 12.35 22.29 2.26
CA SER A 498 11.00 22.57 2.77
C SER A 498 10.11 23.30 1.75
N ASP A 499 10.69 24.22 0.98
CA ASP A 499 9.96 25.04 -0.01
C ASP A 499 9.69 24.31 -1.34
N ILE A 500 10.25 23.11 -1.55
CA ILE A 500 10.05 22.36 -2.80
C ILE A 500 8.58 22.00 -2.96
N THR A 501 7.99 22.43 -4.07
CA THR A 501 6.64 22.08 -4.53
C THR A 501 6.70 21.83 -6.03
N VAL A 502 6.06 20.76 -6.51
CA VAL A 502 5.96 20.42 -7.93
C VAL A 502 4.50 20.33 -8.32
N LEU A 503 4.09 21.19 -9.26
CA LEU A 503 2.71 21.24 -9.76
C LEU A 503 2.59 20.43 -11.06
N ALA A 504 1.55 19.60 -11.18
CA ALA A 504 1.34 18.75 -12.35
C ALA A 504 -0.11 18.83 -12.85
N LEU A 505 -0.32 19.64 -13.89
CA LEU A 505 -1.56 19.64 -14.68
C LEU A 505 -1.49 18.58 -15.79
N ASP A 506 -2.66 18.03 -16.13
CA ASP A 506 -2.86 17.18 -17.32
C ASP A 506 -2.65 17.94 -18.64
#